data_AF-A0A850BB44-F1
#
_entry.id   AF-A0A850BB44-F1
#
_cell.length_a   1.000
_cell.length_b   1.000
_cell.length_c   1.000
_cell.angle_alpha   90.00
_cell.angle_beta   90.00
_cell.angle_gamma   90.00
#
_symmetry.space_group_name_H-M   'P 1'
#
loop_
_entity.id
_entity.type
_entity.pdbx_description
1 polymer ?
#
loop_
_entity_poly.entity_id
_entity_poly.type
_entity_poly.pdbx_seq_one_letter_code
_entity_poly.pdbx_strand_id
1 'polypeptide(L)'
;MAEASGKAEAVRGLDLDDWELYRVMDSDTGEVLCSIGLRASGEPSAVEYGFWALDDAEPTRTGTLSELARGKAWSDKEREEALREVVRKHGKDVALKVKDVVFNIGTK
;
A
#
# COMPACT_ATOMS: atom_id res chain seq x y z
N MET A 1 -24.82 -6.21 -5.40
CA MET A 1 -23.52 -5.73 -4.91
C MET A 1 -22.49 -6.69 -5.50
N ALA A 2 -21.63 -6.21 -6.39
CA ALA A 2 -20.59 -7.05 -6.99
C ALA A 2 -19.58 -7.40 -5.88
N GLU A 3 -19.32 -8.68 -5.69
CA GLU A 3 -18.25 -9.11 -4.79
C GLU A 3 -16.93 -8.87 -5.52
N ALA A 4 -16.09 -7.99 -4.96
CA ALA A 4 -14.71 -7.80 -5.38
C ALA A 4 -14.03 -9.17 -5.50
N SER A 5 -13.49 -9.48 -6.67
CA SER A 5 -12.91 -10.79 -7.05
C SER A 5 -11.59 -11.10 -6.31
N GLY A 6 -11.26 -10.31 -5.28
CA GLY A 6 -10.16 -10.55 -4.35
C GLY A 6 -8.81 -10.01 -4.80
N LYS A 7 -8.66 -9.58 -6.06
CA LYS A 7 -7.40 -9.06 -6.61
C LYS A 7 -7.35 -7.54 -6.52
N ALA A 8 -6.28 -7.00 -5.94
CA ALA A 8 -6.08 -5.54 -5.86
C ALA A 8 -4.76 -5.12 -6.47
N GLU A 9 -4.81 -4.18 -7.41
CA GLU A 9 -3.64 -3.63 -8.08
C GLU A 9 -3.13 -2.40 -7.33
N ALA A 10 -1.82 -2.32 -7.06
CA ALA A 10 -1.21 -1.11 -6.50
C ALA A 10 -0.51 -0.32 -7.59
N VAL A 11 -1.13 0.78 -7.99
CA VAL A 11 -0.53 1.70 -8.94
C VAL A 11 0.25 2.76 -8.19
N ARG A 12 1.54 2.86 -8.50
CA ARG A 12 2.38 3.95 -7.99
C ARG A 12 1.88 5.28 -8.56
N GLY A 13 1.56 6.20 -7.67
CA GLY A 13 1.14 7.55 -7.99
C GLY A 13 2.32 8.52 -8.04
N LEU A 14 2.04 9.77 -7.67
CA LEU A 14 3.06 10.80 -7.52
C LEU A 14 3.87 10.57 -6.25
N ASP A 15 5.18 10.70 -6.37
CA ASP A 15 6.05 10.80 -5.20
C ASP A 15 5.92 12.20 -4.60
N LEU A 16 5.73 12.28 -3.28
CA LEU A 16 5.69 13.53 -2.52
C LEU A 16 6.87 13.55 -1.55
N ASP A 17 7.89 14.36 -1.86
CA ASP A 17 9.17 14.37 -1.13
C ASP A 17 9.80 12.95 -1.08
N ASP A 18 9.99 12.40 0.12
CA ASP A 18 10.49 11.03 0.35
C ASP A 18 9.37 9.97 0.37
N TRP A 19 8.11 10.35 0.17
CA TRP A 19 6.97 9.43 0.17
C TRP A 19 6.64 8.91 -1.23
N GLU A 20 6.69 7.60 -1.39
CA GLU A 20 6.15 6.87 -2.53
C GLU A 20 4.66 6.59 -2.27
N LEU A 21 3.76 7.23 -3.02
CA LEU A 21 2.31 7.02 -2.88
C LEU A 21 1.82 5.92 -3.82
N TYR A 22 0.92 5.09 -3.33
CA TYR A 22 0.30 3.98 -4.04
C TYR A 22 -1.21 4.05 -3.89
N ARG A 23 -1.93 3.83 -4.99
CA ARG A 23 -3.38 3.62 -4.98
C ARG A 23 -3.65 2.15 -5.15
N VAL A 24 -4.34 1.57 -4.19
CA VAL A 24 -4.80 0.18 -4.24
C VAL A 24 -6.20 0.18 -4.83
N MET A 25 -6.35 -0.46 -5.99
CA MET A 25 -7.60 -0.50 -6.73
C MET A 25 -8.08 -1.95 -6.85
N ASP A 26 -9.39 -2.17 -6.81
CA ASP A 26 -9.96 -3.46 -7.17
C ASP A 26 -9.73 -3.72 -8.67
N SER A 27 -9.14 -4.85 -9.00
CA SER A 27 -8.73 -5.15 -10.38
C SER A 27 -9.91 -5.38 -11.32
N ASP A 28 -11.09 -5.73 -10.80
CA ASP A 28 -12.26 -6.09 -11.59
C ASP A 28 -13.15 -4.87 -11.87
N THR A 29 -13.32 -4.00 -10.88
CA THR A 29 -14.15 -2.80 -10.95
C THR A 29 -13.36 -1.53 -11.27
N GLY A 30 -12.05 -1.53 -11.03
CA GLY A 30 -11.21 -0.34 -11.13
C GLY A 30 -11.46 0.68 -10.01
N GLU A 31 -12.25 0.32 -9.01
CA GLU A 31 -12.56 1.22 -7.89
C GLU A 31 -11.35 1.34 -6.95
N VAL A 32 -11.04 2.56 -6.52
CA VAL A 32 -9.99 2.80 -5.53
C VAL A 32 -10.48 2.33 -4.17
N LEU A 33 -9.78 1.36 -3.59
CA LEU A 33 -10.10 0.79 -2.29
C LEU A 33 -9.43 1.59 -1.16
N CYS A 34 -8.16 1.93 -1.34
CA CYS A 34 -7.39 2.73 -0.39
C CYS A 34 -6.16 3.37 -1.05
N SER A 35 -5.55 4.32 -0.36
CA SER A 35 -4.23 4.83 -0.71
C SER A 35 -3.22 4.49 0.39
N ILE A 36 -2.00 4.17 -0.01
CA ILE A 36 -0.90 3.83 0.88
C ILE A 36 0.31 4.65 0.49
N GLY A 37 0.87 5.37 1.44
CA GLY A 37 2.14 6.07 1.30
C GLY A 37 3.21 5.26 2.00
N LEU A 38 4.35 5.11 1.37
CA LEU A 38 5.52 4.45 1.95
C LEU A 38 6.72 5.37 1.87
N ARG A 39 7.54 5.39 2.91
CA ARG A 39 8.87 6.02 2.84
C ARG A 39 9.88 5.18 3.60
N ALA A 40 11.14 5.27 3.21
CA ALA A 40 12.22 4.73 4.03
C ALA A 40 12.24 5.46 5.38
N SER A 41 12.30 4.71 6.47
CA SER A 41 12.59 5.28 7.78
C SER A 41 14.05 5.76 7.81
N GLY A 42 14.36 6.70 8.72
CA GLY A 42 15.75 7.00 9.06
C GLY A 42 16.51 5.82 9.66
N GLU A 43 15.80 4.76 10.06
CA GLU A 43 16.37 3.51 10.58
C GLU A 43 16.60 2.46 9.48
N PRO A 44 17.70 1.69 9.55
CA PRO A 44 17.95 0.61 8.61
C PRO A 44 16.86 -0.48 8.77
N SER A 45 16.35 -1.01 7.66
CA SER A 45 15.32 -2.05 7.68
C SER A 45 13.93 -1.59 8.10
N ALA A 46 13.66 -0.29 8.22
CA ALA A 46 12.35 0.22 8.58
C ALA A 46 11.68 1.05 7.47
N VAL A 47 10.38 0.86 7.31
CA VAL A 47 9.53 1.58 6.36
C VAL A 47 8.44 2.28 7.14
N GLU A 48 8.31 3.59 6.99
CA GLU A 48 7.16 4.30 7.50
C GLU A 48 6.03 4.24 6.47
N TYR A 49 4.80 4.05 6.95
CA TYR A 49 3.63 4.00 6.11
C TYR A 49 2.55 4.97 6.60
N GLY A 50 1.82 5.51 5.63
CA GLY A 50 0.52 6.14 5.83
C GLY A 50 -0.53 5.31 5.10
N PHE A 51 -1.70 5.16 5.69
CA PHE A 51 -2.85 4.47 5.12
C PHE A 51 -4.05 5.40 5.16
N TRP A 52 -4.69 5.57 4.00
CA TRP A 52 -5.87 6.37 3.80
C TRP A 52 -7.02 5.46 3.37
N ALA A 53 -8.04 5.36 4.22
CA ALA A 53 -9.32 4.81 3.83
C ALA A 53 -10.07 5.90 3.03
N LEU A 54 -10.44 5.63 1.78
CA LEU A 54 -11.37 6.41 0.94
C LEU A 54 -11.38 7.96 1.12
N ASP A 55 -10.68 8.67 0.22
CA ASP A 55 -10.70 10.14 0.04
C ASP A 55 -10.45 11.03 1.29
N ASP A 56 -10.01 10.45 2.41
CA ASP A 56 -9.56 11.22 3.57
C ASP A 56 -8.38 12.14 3.20
N ALA A 57 -8.41 13.39 3.69
CA ALA A 57 -7.33 14.35 3.47
C ALA A 57 -6.06 13.99 4.27
N GLU A 58 -6.21 13.23 5.37
CA GLU A 58 -5.14 12.84 6.28
C GLU A 58 -5.08 11.31 6.42
N PRO A 59 -3.91 10.72 6.69
CA PRO A 59 -3.81 9.27 6.83
C PRO A 59 -4.62 8.81 8.05
N THR A 60 -5.63 7.97 7.80
CA THR A 60 -6.46 7.33 8.83
C THR A 60 -5.60 6.51 9.81
N ARG A 61 -4.49 5.96 9.32
CA ARG A 61 -3.50 5.21 10.10
C ARG A 61 -2.09 5.51 9.60
N THR A 62 -1.14 5.58 10.52
CA THR A 62 0.28 5.63 10.22
C THR A 62 1.03 4.62 11.07
N GLY A 63 2.25 4.28 10.67
CA GLY A 63 3.13 3.48 11.51
C GLY A 63 4.43 3.12 10.82
N THR A 64 5.15 2.19 11.44
CA THR A 64 6.43 1.71 10.93
C THR A 64 6.38 0.19 10.78
N LEU A 65 6.88 -0.31 9.67
CA LEU A 65 7.15 -1.72 9.43
C LEU A 65 8.66 -1.94 9.56
N SER A 66 9.05 -2.67 10.59
CA SER A 66 10.44 -3.08 10.79
C SER A 66 10.75 -4.32 9.94
N GLU A 67 12.02 -4.51 9.62
CA GLU A 67 12.57 -5.65 8.88
C GLU A 67 12.21 -5.74 7.37
N LEU A 68 11.66 -4.68 6.77
CA LEU A 68 11.20 -4.70 5.37
C LEU A 68 12.08 -3.94 4.34
N ALA A 69 12.97 -3.03 4.76
CA ALA A 69 13.74 -2.22 3.80
C ALA A 69 15.24 -2.19 4.08
N ARG A 70 16.06 -2.99 3.39
CA ARG A 70 17.52 -3.00 3.61
C ARG A 70 18.23 -1.76 3.05
N GLY A 71 17.91 -0.58 3.57
CA GLY A 71 18.51 0.72 3.22
C GLY A 71 17.57 1.61 2.39
N LYS A 72 18.13 2.69 1.82
CA LYS A 72 17.38 3.70 1.05
C LYS A 72 16.88 3.22 -0.33
N ALA A 73 17.44 2.15 -0.87
CA ALA A 73 17.09 1.60 -2.18
C ALA A 73 16.53 0.19 -2.02
N TRP A 74 15.30 0.12 -1.53
CA TRP A 74 14.51 -1.11 -1.50
C TRP A 74 13.94 -1.45 -2.89
N SER A 75 13.72 -2.73 -3.14
CA SER A 75 13.31 -3.33 -4.41
C SER A 75 11.80 -3.31 -4.58
N ASP A 76 11.28 -3.54 -5.79
CA ASP A 76 9.82 -3.68 -6.02
C ASP A 76 9.20 -4.81 -5.20
N LYS A 77 9.96 -5.88 -4.94
CA LYS A 77 9.54 -6.95 -4.03
C LYS A 77 9.35 -6.45 -2.59
N GLU A 78 10.27 -5.64 -2.07
CA GLU A 78 10.19 -5.09 -0.71
C GLU A 78 9.01 -4.11 -0.60
N ARG A 79 8.73 -3.33 -1.66
CA ARG A 79 7.52 -2.49 -1.77
C ARG A 79 6.25 -3.33 -1.75
N GLU A 80 6.21 -4.41 -2.53
CA GLU A 80 5.08 -5.33 -2.58
C GLU A 80 4.79 -5.93 -1.20
N GLU A 81 5.84 -6.38 -0.50
CA GLU A 81 5.74 -6.94 0.85
C GLU A 81 5.24 -5.90 1.85
N ALA A 82 5.73 -4.65 1.78
CA ALA A 82 5.24 -3.56 2.62
C ALA A 82 3.77 -3.22 2.35
N LEU A 83 3.36 -3.08 1.09
CA LEU A 83 1.96 -2.85 0.71
C LEU A 83 1.05 -3.97 1.23
N ARG A 84 1.48 -5.23 1.07
CA ARG A 84 0.76 -6.39 1.57
C ARG A 84 0.64 -6.38 3.08
N GLU A 85 1.68 -6.02 3.82
CA GLU A 85 1.63 -5.94 5.28
C GLU A 85 0.73 -4.79 5.75
N VAL A 86 0.75 -3.62 5.11
CA VAL A 86 -0.18 -2.51 5.43
C VAL A 86 -1.62 -2.93 5.17
N VAL A 87 -1.93 -3.52 4.01
CA VAL A 87 -3.29 -4.00 3.69
C VAL A 87 -3.69 -5.15 4.60
N ARG A 88 -2.78 -6.01 5.02
CA ARG A 88 -3.11 -7.08 5.98
C ARG A 88 -3.47 -6.51 7.35
N LYS A 89 -2.80 -5.43 7.78
CA LYS A 89 -3.06 -4.76 9.06
C LYS A 89 -4.38 -3.98 9.05
N HIS A 90 -4.65 -3.24 7.97
CA HIS A 90 -5.75 -2.24 7.91
C HIS A 90 -6.79 -2.49 6.82
N GLY A 91 -6.66 -3.56 6.02
CA GLY A 91 -7.58 -3.85 4.91
C GLY A 91 -9.01 -4.15 5.35
N LYS A 92 -9.20 -4.56 6.61
CA LYS A 92 -10.54 -4.72 7.21
C LYS A 92 -11.29 -3.39 7.32
N ASP A 93 -10.58 -2.27 7.43
CA ASP A 93 -11.17 -0.93 7.54
C ASP A 93 -11.81 -0.48 6.22
N VAL A 94 -11.41 -1.03 5.07
CA VAL A 94 -11.89 -0.65 3.73
C VAL A 94 -12.65 -1.76 3.01
N ALA A 95 -13.27 -2.68 3.77
CA ALA A 95 -14.01 -3.83 3.24
C ALA A 95 -13.21 -4.72 2.25
N LEU A 96 -11.87 -4.64 2.30
CA LEU A 96 -10.98 -5.47 1.51
C LEU A 96 -11.08 -6.89 2.07
N LYS A 97 -11.72 -7.80 1.33
CA LYS A 97 -11.69 -9.22 1.66
C LYS A 97 -10.32 -9.76 1.23
N VAL A 98 -9.33 -9.61 2.13
CA VAL A 98 -7.91 -9.97 1.98
C VAL A 98 -7.68 -11.48 1.86
N LYS A 99 -8.37 -12.17 0.94
CA LYS A 99 -8.08 -13.59 0.68
C LYS A 99 -7.09 -13.78 -0.47
N ASP A 100 -7.05 -12.86 -1.45
CA ASP A 100 -6.24 -13.03 -2.68
C ASP A 100 -5.62 -11.72 -3.22
N VAL A 101 -5.11 -10.84 -2.35
CA VAL A 101 -4.50 -9.57 -2.80
C VAL A 101 -3.18 -9.84 -3.54
N VAL A 102 -3.21 -9.64 -4.86
CA VAL A 102 -2.07 -9.71 -5.77
C VAL A 102 -1.71 -8.29 -6.21
N PHE A 103 -0.63 -7.75 -5.63
CA PHE A 103 -0.14 -6.43 -5.99
C PHE A 103 0.67 -6.48 -7.27
N ASN A 104 0.14 -5.90 -8.35
CA ASN A 104 0.96 -5.53 -9.50
C ASN A 104 1.42 -4.10 -9.30
N ILE A 105 2.70 -3.91 -9.01
CA ILE A 105 3.31 -2.57 -9.03
C ILE A 105 3.49 -2.23 -10.49
N GLY A 106 2.65 -1.35 -11.04
CA GLY A 106 2.73 -0.94 -12.44
C GLY A 106 4.15 -0.49 -12.79
N THR A 107 4.90 -1.35 -13.48
CA THR A 107 6.20 -1.02 -14.06
C THR A 107 5.98 0.06 -15.10
N LYS A 108 6.65 1.20 -14.94
CA LYS A 108 6.79 2.20 -16.01
C LYS A 108 7.27 1.56 -17.32
#